data_AF-A0A2A6B561-F1
#
_entry.id   AF-A0A2A6B561-F1
#
_cell.length_a   1.000
_cell.length_b   1.000
_cell.length_c   1.000
_cell.angle_alpha   90.00
_cell.angle_beta   90.00
_cell.angle_gamma   90.00
#
_symmetry.space_group_name_H-M   'P 1'
#
loop_
_entity.id
_entity.type
_entity.pdbx_description
1 polymer ?
#
loop_
_entity_poly.entity_id
_entity_poly.type
_entity_poly.pdbx_seq_one_letter_code
_entity_poly.pdbx_strand_id
1 'polypeptide(L)'
;METATEEPPQETVDELCQVALPGITVRSFPDSRPAMLLKASEQGLEKMYEPVFPAGLSLESCEGDVKAASIEFVHDTAMYVEHIENLKSSGDSLQTLPMPLYHAHVLWSYILRISRVKSKKCALSLLSIGPHLGMDSTPKKGSLGRNEPAGLNMPRVLGASITVLRGEEKEEGLKMDLSPDRGGALSAATQFSKAELLELASGGVLRMRLRIIVGRSYFDLRKLIDLKAPTATVTGAAEGILDLIIRGERPPDYDWAITVGESDVPGPSLFYVHKAAFGSMSDVFRVAFQTEHSYEDQILMVTGESRCIVTSLTAEDMKVVIPLVYGLYAPLPERWQRISVLGRNLCRLFKADLITGVVFPHWERTICQQALAIDKTDVASLPTIFRLLILIWSCPYGSMPVAKRVALHLNTDPTAEAPRSKLLVETVLPSLGDLGQTVHVVSIMGSVMAHLCMISAVRKTGLAAREAEWK
;
A
#
# COMPACT_ATOMS: atom_id res chain seq x y z
N MET A 1 29.38 39.21 -53.10
CA MET A 1 30.60 38.61 -52.53
C MET A 1 30.54 38.88 -51.05
N GLU A 2 30.23 37.82 -50.32
CA GLU A 2 29.96 37.78 -48.88
C GLU A 2 31.20 38.18 -48.08
N THR A 3 30.99 38.95 -47.03
CA THR A 3 31.90 38.99 -45.89
C THR A 3 31.10 38.60 -44.66
N ALA A 4 31.50 37.47 -44.09
CA ALA A 4 30.90 36.86 -42.92
C ALA A 4 31.29 37.63 -41.65
N THR A 5 30.31 37.95 -40.84
CA THR A 5 30.46 38.35 -39.43
C THR A 5 30.18 37.13 -38.57
N GLU A 6 31.20 36.67 -37.83
CA GLU A 6 31.08 35.66 -36.77
C GLU A 6 30.32 36.26 -35.58
N GLU A 7 29.21 35.63 -35.20
CA GLU A 7 28.55 35.83 -33.91
C GLU A 7 29.14 34.85 -32.86
N PRO A 8 29.23 35.24 -31.58
CA PRO A 8 29.63 34.36 -30.50
C PRO A 8 28.52 33.34 -30.18
N PRO A 9 28.86 32.15 -29.64
CA PRO A 9 27.88 31.10 -29.41
C PRO A 9 26.87 31.52 -28.33
N GLN A 10 25.58 31.43 -28.70
CA GLN A 10 24.46 31.41 -27.77
C GLN A 10 24.58 30.16 -26.87
N GLU A 11 24.99 30.37 -25.61
CA GLU A 11 24.59 29.47 -24.53
C GLU A 11 23.08 29.61 -24.35
N THR A 12 22.34 28.64 -24.89
CA THR A 12 20.90 28.51 -24.68
C THR A 12 20.62 28.07 -23.25
N VAL A 13 19.59 28.70 -22.67
CA VAL A 13 19.01 28.50 -21.33
C VAL A 13 18.39 27.09 -21.13
N ASP A 14 18.76 26.11 -21.96
CA ASP A 14 18.21 24.75 -21.95
C ASP A 14 18.91 23.80 -20.97
N GLU A 15 19.98 24.21 -20.30
CA GLU A 15 20.68 23.35 -19.32
C GLU A 15 20.18 23.45 -17.87
N LEU A 16 19.15 24.26 -17.58
CA LEU A 16 18.58 24.36 -16.22
C LEU A 16 17.23 23.63 -16.01
N CYS A 17 16.69 22.95 -17.03
CA CYS A 17 15.38 22.28 -16.96
C CYS A 17 15.40 20.75 -17.11
N GLN A 18 16.55 20.07 -16.92
CA GLN A 18 16.65 18.60 -17.01
C GLN A 18 16.47 17.83 -15.68
N VAL A 19 15.67 18.34 -14.75
CA VAL A 19 15.16 17.54 -13.60
C VAL A 19 13.64 17.44 -13.66
N ALA A 20 13.13 16.88 -14.75
CA ALA A 20 11.74 16.44 -14.87
C ALA A 20 11.72 14.99 -15.37
N LEU A 21 11.16 14.09 -14.55
CA LEU A 21 11.07 12.65 -14.79
C LEU A 21 10.51 12.34 -16.20
N PRO A 22 11.29 11.72 -17.12
CA PRO A 22 10.79 11.44 -18.46
C PRO A 22 9.94 10.16 -18.50
N GLY A 23 8.76 10.27 -19.10
CA GLY A 23 8.10 9.17 -19.79
C GLY A 23 7.00 8.45 -19.02
N ILE A 24 5.83 9.08 -18.86
CA ILE A 24 4.57 8.36 -18.62
C ILE A 24 3.78 8.36 -19.92
N THR A 25 3.77 7.23 -20.61
CA THR A 25 2.79 6.93 -21.66
C THR A 25 2.17 5.58 -21.29
N VAL A 26 0.87 5.57 -21.00
CA VAL A 26 0.10 4.34 -20.79
C VAL A 26 -0.96 4.32 -21.89
N ARG A 27 -0.87 3.32 -22.76
CA ARG A 27 -1.84 3.08 -23.84
C ARG A 27 -3.20 2.73 -23.25
N SER A 28 -4.25 3.30 -23.82
CA SER A 28 -5.65 2.90 -23.63
C SER A 28 -5.83 1.45 -24.11
N PHE A 29 -6.53 0.62 -23.32
CA PHE A 29 -6.91 -0.75 -23.69
C PHE A 29 -8.44 -0.90 -23.69
N PRO A 30 -9.02 -1.74 -24.59
CA PRO A 30 -10.43 -1.66 -24.99
C PRO A 30 -11.46 -2.30 -24.04
N ASP A 31 -12.71 -1.87 -24.25
CA ASP A 31 -13.95 -1.95 -23.44
C ASP A 31 -14.65 -3.33 -23.31
N SER A 32 -13.96 -4.44 -23.05
CA SER A 32 -14.61 -5.77 -23.01
C SER A 32 -14.42 -6.58 -21.73
N ARG A 33 -14.62 -5.96 -20.55
CA ARG A 33 -14.40 -6.63 -19.24
C ARG A 33 -15.61 -7.00 -18.34
N PRO A 34 -16.86 -6.54 -18.55
CA PRO A 34 -17.97 -6.96 -17.69
C PRO A 34 -18.20 -8.48 -17.68
N ALA A 35 -17.88 -9.17 -18.79
CA ALA A 35 -18.03 -10.63 -18.91
C ALA A 35 -16.96 -11.46 -18.18
N MET A 36 -15.84 -10.87 -17.73
CA MET A 36 -14.80 -11.61 -16.99
C MET A 36 -15.11 -11.77 -15.50
N LEU A 37 -15.82 -10.82 -14.87
CA LEU A 37 -16.15 -10.87 -13.45
C LEU A 37 -17.21 -11.95 -13.14
N LEU A 38 -18.21 -12.09 -14.02
CA LEU A 38 -19.18 -13.20 -13.94
C LEU A 38 -18.51 -14.55 -14.24
N LYS A 39 -17.65 -14.63 -15.28
CA LYS A 39 -16.90 -15.87 -15.57
C LYS A 39 -15.93 -16.28 -14.47
N ALA A 40 -15.36 -15.34 -13.72
CA ALA A 40 -14.48 -15.66 -12.59
C ALA A 40 -15.26 -16.30 -11.41
N SER A 41 -16.53 -15.90 -11.20
CA SER A 41 -17.42 -16.56 -10.25
C SER A 41 -17.85 -17.96 -10.74
N GLU A 42 -18.05 -18.12 -12.05
CA GLU A 42 -18.41 -19.41 -12.68
C GLU A 42 -17.22 -20.38 -12.83
N GLN A 43 -15.98 -19.89 -12.82
CA GLN A 43 -14.75 -20.69 -12.95
C GLN A 43 -14.20 -21.23 -11.62
N GLY A 44 -14.96 -21.18 -10.53
CA GLY A 44 -14.61 -21.91 -9.31
C GLY A 44 -13.54 -21.25 -8.44
N LEU A 45 -13.51 -19.92 -8.36
CA LEU A 45 -12.70 -19.18 -7.38
C LEU A 45 -12.99 -19.61 -5.91
N GLU A 46 -14.17 -20.20 -5.65
CA GLU A 46 -14.53 -20.82 -4.38
C GLU A 46 -13.69 -22.06 -4.03
N LYS A 47 -13.22 -22.83 -5.04
CA LYS A 47 -12.45 -24.07 -4.80
C LYS A 47 -10.94 -23.84 -4.66
N MET A 48 -10.41 -22.70 -5.12
CA MET A 48 -8.99 -22.38 -4.96
C MET A 48 -8.63 -21.85 -3.56
N TYR A 49 -9.63 -21.45 -2.78
CA TYR A 49 -9.44 -20.73 -1.53
C TYR A 49 -10.47 -21.16 -0.49
N GLU A 50 -10.51 -22.45 -0.13
CA GLU A 50 -11.10 -22.82 1.15
C GLU A 50 -10.19 -22.25 2.26
N PRO A 51 -10.67 -21.29 3.06
CA PRO A 51 -9.87 -20.77 4.15
C PRO A 51 -9.59 -21.91 5.14
N VAL A 52 -8.30 -22.14 5.41
CA VAL A 52 -7.83 -23.12 6.42
C VAL A 52 -8.28 -22.73 7.83
N PHE A 53 -8.80 -21.52 8.00
CA PHE A 53 -9.20 -20.95 9.28
C PHE A 53 -10.71 -21.08 9.51
N PRO A 54 -11.14 -21.41 10.74
CA PRO A 54 -12.55 -21.46 11.08
C PRO A 54 -13.22 -20.10 10.81
N ALA A 55 -14.39 -20.13 10.18
CA ALA A 55 -15.25 -18.96 10.13
C ALA A 55 -15.47 -18.40 11.56
N GLY A 56 -15.48 -17.08 11.71
CA GLY A 56 -15.75 -16.41 13.00
C GLY A 56 -14.53 -16.06 13.86
N LEU A 57 -13.31 -16.53 13.54
CA LEU A 57 -12.11 -16.19 14.34
C LEU A 57 -11.31 -15.04 13.72
N SER A 58 -11.19 -13.94 14.45
CA SER A 58 -10.51 -12.74 13.96
C SER A 58 -9.08 -13.00 13.48
N LEU A 59 -8.61 -12.27 12.47
CA LEU A 59 -7.20 -12.24 12.07
C LEU A 59 -6.28 -11.65 13.14
N GLU A 60 -6.83 -11.07 14.21
CA GLU A 60 -6.09 -10.66 15.41
C GLU A 60 -6.09 -11.70 16.52
N SER A 61 -6.86 -12.78 16.39
CA SER A 61 -6.95 -13.84 17.40
C SER A 61 -5.55 -14.36 17.75
N CYS A 62 -5.28 -14.43 19.05
CA CYS A 62 -4.02 -14.89 19.60
C CYS A 62 -4.39 -15.81 20.76
N GLU A 63 -4.12 -17.10 20.60
CA GLU A 63 -4.37 -18.11 21.61
C GLU A 63 -3.52 -17.84 22.86
N GLY A 64 -3.97 -18.29 24.03
CA GLY A 64 -3.22 -18.12 25.29
C GLY A 64 -3.35 -16.71 25.87
N ASP A 65 -2.27 -16.19 26.45
CA ASP A 65 -2.28 -14.90 27.15
C ASP A 65 -2.24 -13.73 26.14
N VAL A 66 -3.36 -13.00 26.03
CA VAL A 66 -3.48 -11.80 25.19
C VAL A 66 -2.53 -10.69 25.65
N LYS A 67 -2.08 -10.71 26.90
CA LYS A 67 -1.11 -9.75 27.47
C LYS A 67 0.33 -10.25 27.44
N ALA A 68 0.58 -11.42 26.83
CA ALA A 68 1.91 -11.97 26.64
C ALA A 68 2.87 -10.95 25.98
N ALA A 69 4.11 -10.91 26.47
CA ALA A 69 5.14 -10.01 25.96
C ALA A 69 5.62 -10.39 24.54
N SER A 70 5.39 -11.63 24.12
CA SER A 70 5.76 -12.16 22.81
C SER A 70 4.65 -12.99 22.20
N ILE A 71 4.70 -13.12 20.88
CA ILE A 71 3.79 -13.94 20.09
C ILE A 71 4.62 -14.98 19.35
N GLU A 72 4.24 -16.25 19.50
CA GLU A 72 4.68 -17.34 18.62
C GLU A 72 3.76 -17.39 17.40
N PHE A 73 4.37 -17.41 16.22
CA PHE A 73 3.72 -17.63 14.94
C PHE A 73 4.08 -19.03 14.46
N VAL A 74 3.07 -19.83 14.11
CA VAL A 74 3.24 -21.21 13.64
C VAL A 74 2.56 -21.40 12.29
N HIS A 75 3.31 -21.91 11.31
CA HIS A 75 2.81 -22.17 9.97
C HIS A 75 3.26 -23.55 9.48
N ASP A 76 2.32 -24.40 9.10
CA ASP A 76 2.61 -25.67 8.44
C ASP A 76 2.67 -25.46 6.93
N THR A 77 3.77 -25.87 6.31
CA THR A 77 4.01 -25.77 4.87
C THR A 77 4.48 -27.10 4.28
N ALA A 78 4.46 -27.20 2.96
CA ALA A 78 4.79 -28.43 2.25
C ALA A 78 5.53 -28.13 0.95
N MET A 79 6.43 -29.04 0.56
CA MET A 79 7.10 -29.04 -0.73
C MET A 79 7.03 -30.44 -1.35
N TYR A 80 6.71 -30.51 -2.65
CA TYR A 80 6.78 -31.76 -3.40
C TYR A 80 8.22 -32.17 -3.63
N VAL A 81 8.51 -33.47 -3.47
CA VAL A 81 9.86 -34.01 -3.66
C VAL A 81 10.39 -33.76 -5.05
N GLU A 82 9.53 -33.81 -6.07
CA GLU A 82 9.89 -33.54 -7.48
C GLU A 82 10.55 -32.15 -7.64
N HIS A 83 10.11 -31.16 -6.87
CA HIS A 83 10.72 -29.83 -6.89
C HIS A 83 12.12 -29.87 -6.27
N ILE A 84 12.27 -30.55 -5.12
CA ILE A 84 13.56 -30.78 -4.46
C ILE A 84 14.51 -31.50 -5.40
N GLU A 85 13.98 -32.38 -6.24
CA GLU A 85 14.78 -33.10 -7.21
C GLU A 85 15.41 -32.23 -8.29
N ASN A 86 14.76 -31.11 -8.61
CA ASN A 86 15.21 -30.15 -9.62
C ASN A 86 16.34 -29.22 -9.14
N LEU A 87 16.71 -29.26 -7.86
CA LEU A 87 17.90 -28.56 -7.35
C LEU A 87 19.16 -29.26 -7.87
N LYS A 88 19.72 -28.85 -9.01
CA LYS A 88 20.84 -29.54 -9.68
C LYS A 88 22.19 -28.88 -9.41
N SER A 89 22.21 -27.55 -9.42
CA SER A 89 23.42 -26.73 -9.39
C SER A 89 23.55 -25.95 -8.09
N SER A 90 24.78 -25.56 -7.74
CA SER A 90 25.01 -24.63 -6.63
C SER A 90 24.35 -23.30 -6.95
N GLY A 91 23.58 -22.75 -6.01
CA GLY A 91 22.80 -21.52 -6.20
C GLY A 91 21.33 -21.76 -6.55
N ASP A 92 20.96 -22.98 -6.98
CA ASP A 92 19.55 -23.34 -7.17
C ASP A 92 18.81 -23.22 -5.82
N SER A 93 17.58 -22.71 -5.87
CA SER A 93 16.74 -22.60 -4.67
C SER A 93 15.27 -22.86 -4.96
N LEU A 94 14.60 -23.39 -3.95
CA LEU A 94 13.15 -23.56 -3.88
C LEU A 94 12.60 -22.74 -2.74
N GLN A 95 11.38 -22.25 -2.92
CA GLN A 95 10.73 -21.34 -1.98
C GLN A 95 9.29 -21.76 -1.75
N THR A 96 8.82 -21.61 -0.52
CA THR A 96 7.38 -21.76 -0.19
C THR A 96 6.63 -20.46 -0.41
N LEU A 97 5.31 -20.52 -0.21
CA LEU A 97 4.53 -19.33 0.06
C LEU A 97 5.04 -18.63 1.34
N PRO A 98 4.88 -17.30 1.44
CA PRO A 98 5.25 -16.54 2.63
C PRO A 98 4.55 -16.99 3.91
N MET A 99 5.27 -16.96 5.02
CA MET A 99 4.74 -17.01 6.38
C MET A 99 4.59 -15.57 6.91
N PRO A 100 3.37 -15.02 6.95
CA PRO A 100 3.13 -13.69 7.52
C PRO A 100 3.16 -13.72 9.05
N LEU A 101 3.99 -12.86 9.62
CA LEU A 101 3.93 -12.41 11.00
C LEU A 101 3.04 -11.16 11.03
N TYR A 102 1.75 -11.38 11.24
CA TYR A 102 0.76 -10.32 11.23
C TYR A 102 0.10 -10.19 12.60
N HIS A 103 0.10 -8.98 13.16
CA HIS A 103 -0.68 -8.62 14.33
C HIS A 103 -0.87 -7.11 14.40
N ALA A 104 -2.02 -6.67 14.92
CA ALA A 104 -2.41 -5.28 15.14
C ALA A 104 -2.10 -4.36 13.94
N HIS A 105 -2.49 -4.80 12.74
CA HIS A 105 -2.28 -4.10 11.45
C HIS A 105 -0.83 -3.98 10.98
N VAL A 106 0.12 -4.54 11.72
CA VAL A 106 1.53 -4.59 11.34
C VAL A 106 1.83 -5.96 10.74
N LEU A 107 2.47 -5.96 9.57
CA LEU A 107 2.83 -7.15 8.82
C LEU A 107 4.35 -7.20 8.62
N TRP A 108 4.93 -8.37 8.81
CA TRP A 108 6.24 -8.74 8.29
C TRP A 108 6.20 -10.19 7.85
N SER A 109 6.93 -10.59 6.80
CA SER A 109 6.83 -11.96 6.29
C SER A 109 8.19 -12.59 6.05
N TYR A 110 8.21 -13.92 6.16
CA TYR A 110 9.37 -14.77 5.86
C TYR A 110 9.01 -15.81 4.80
N ILE A 111 9.96 -16.22 3.96
CA ILE A 111 9.80 -17.34 3.03
C ILE A 111 10.76 -18.45 3.42
N LEU A 112 10.27 -19.69 3.52
CA LEU A 112 11.15 -20.84 3.62
C LEU A 112 11.84 -21.07 2.29
N ARG A 113 13.17 -21.12 2.33
CA ARG A 113 14.05 -21.39 1.19
C ARG A 113 14.90 -22.63 1.46
N ILE A 114 14.87 -23.58 0.51
CA ILE A 114 15.84 -24.66 0.40
C ILE A 114 16.81 -24.28 -0.71
N SER A 115 18.11 -24.18 -0.40
CA SER A 115 19.13 -23.76 -1.36
C SER A 115 20.25 -24.78 -1.47
N ARG A 116 20.71 -25.05 -2.69
CA ARG A 116 21.85 -25.94 -2.92
C ARG A 116 23.15 -25.17 -2.77
N VAL A 117 23.94 -25.52 -1.76
CA VAL A 117 25.22 -24.88 -1.46
C VAL A 117 26.37 -25.57 -2.19
N LYS A 118 27.55 -24.93 -2.25
CA LYS A 118 28.73 -25.42 -2.98
C LYS A 118 29.17 -26.84 -2.57
N SER A 119 28.90 -27.24 -1.34
CA SER A 119 29.16 -28.60 -0.81
C SER A 119 28.25 -29.69 -1.41
N LYS A 120 27.40 -29.35 -2.40
CA LYS A 120 26.33 -30.21 -2.95
C LYS A 120 25.26 -30.60 -1.92
N LYS A 121 25.30 -30.04 -0.71
CA LYS A 121 24.25 -30.14 0.30
C LYS A 121 23.18 -29.07 0.08
N CYS A 122 22.06 -29.24 0.75
CA CYS A 122 20.94 -28.33 0.81
C CYS A 122 20.90 -27.65 2.17
N ALA A 123 20.81 -26.33 2.18
CA ALA A 123 20.63 -25.51 3.37
C ALA A 123 19.19 -24.99 3.44
N LEU A 124 18.60 -25.06 4.64
CA LEU A 124 17.28 -24.51 4.93
C LEU A 124 17.43 -23.16 5.61
N SER A 125 16.64 -22.19 5.15
CA SER A 125 16.65 -20.83 5.69
C SER A 125 15.27 -20.17 5.59
N LEU A 126 14.97 -19.26 6.50
CA LEU A 126 13.84 -18.34 6.38
C LEU A 126 14.35 -16.98 5.93
N LEU A 127 13.99 -16.59 4.71
CA LEU A 127 14.35 -15.31 4.14
C LEU A 127 13.29 -14.27 4.49
N SER A 128 13.72 -13.18 5.12
CA SER A 128 12.87 -12.00 5.33
C SER A 128 12.52 -11.36 3.97
N ILE A 129 11.23 -11.17 3.71
CA ILE A 129 10.74 -10.50 2.50
C ILE A 129 10.08 -9.15 2.80
N GLY A 130 10.30 -8.61 4.00
CA GLY A 130 9.67 -7.37 4.41
C GLY A 130 8.18 -7.52 4.65
N PRO A 131 7.43 -6.42 4.59
CA PRO A 131 6.02 -6.41 4.94
C PRO A 131 5.11 -6.71 3.73
N HIS A 132 5.45 -7.78 3.02
CA HIS A 132 4.83 -8.22 1.77
C HIS A 132 4.32 -9.65 1.88
N LEU A 133 3.32 -10.01 1.09
CA LEU A 133 2.82 -11.38 0.95
C LEU A 133 3.30 -12.03 -0.36
N GLY A 134 4.36 -11.49 -0.96
CA GLY A 134 4.96 -11.97 -2.20
C GLY A 134 6.33 -11.35 -2.44
N MET A 135 7.09 -11.92 -3.39
CA MET A 135 8.47 -11.54 -3.70
C MET A 135 8.59 -10.43 -4.76
N ASP A 136 7.49 -9.75 -5.12
CA ASP A 136 7.50 -8.73 -6.16
C ASP A 136 8.51 -7.62 -5.82
N SER A 137 9.62 -7.62 -6.56
CA SER A 137 10.84 -6.89 -6.21
C SER A 137 11.03 -5.61 -7.02
N THR A 138 10.24 -5.43 -8.08
CA THR A 138 10.39 -4.31 -9.00
C THR A 138 9.30 -3.25 -8.75
N PRO A 139 9.71 -1.99 -8.44
CA PRO A 139 8.78 -0.88 -8.41
C PRO A 139 8.09 -0.77 -9.77
N LYS A 140 6.75 -0.68 -9.78
CA LYS A 140 6.01 -0.45 -11.01
C LYS A 140 6.32 0.96 -11.53
N LYS A 141 6.36 1.14 -12.85
CA LYS A 141 6.53 2.46 -13.49
C LYS A 141 5.49 3.44 -12.94
N GLY A 142 5.94 4.59 -12.42
CA GLY A 142 5.08 5.59 -11.78
C GLY A 142 4.77 5.35 -10.29
N SER A 143 5.40 4.36 -9.64
CA SER A 143 5.34 4.20 -8.18
C SER A 143 6.27 5.18 -7.47
N LEU A 144 5.91 5.56 -6.23
CA LEU A 144 6.77 6.36 -5.34
C LEU A 144 7.81 5.51 -4.60
N GLY A 145 7.79 4.19 -4.82
CA GLY A 145 8.63 3.22 -4.16
C GLY A 145 7.89 1.93 -3.87
N ARG A 146 8.45 1.13 -2.96
CA ARG A 146 7.76 -0.06 -2.44
C ARG A 146 6.65 0.36 -1.48
N ASN A 147 5.60 -0.45 -1.39
CA ASN A 147 4.50 -0.22 -0.46
C ASN A 147 4.87 -0.66 0.96
N GLU A 148 5.83 0.04 1.55
CA GLU A 148 6.45 -0.23 2.85
C GLU A 148 6.34 1.03 3.73
N PRO A 149 5.81 0.94 4.96
CA PRO A 149 5.78 2.06 5.89
C PRO A 149 7.17 2.54 6.21
N ALA A 150 7.33 3.85 6.20
CA ALA A 150 8.54 4.48 6.69
C ALA A 150 8.82 4.04 8.15
N GLY A 151 10.06 3.64 8.43
CA GLY A 151 10.48 3.23 9.76
C GLY A 151 10.12 1.78 10.17
N LEU A 152 9.39 1.04 9.35
CA LEU A 152 9.17 -0.39 9.59
C LEU A 152 10.44 -1.18 9.22
N ASN A 153 11.11 -1.73 10.24
CA ASN A 153 12.32 -2.52 10.09
C ASN A 153 12.05 -3.99 10.40
N MET A 154 12.97 -4.89 10.03
CA MET A 154 12.85 -6.31 10.33
C MET A 154 12.67 -6.54 11.85
N PRO A 155 11.72 -7.41 12.28
CA PRO A 155 11.51 -7.67 13.68
C PRO A 155 12.73 -8.35 14.31
N ARG A 156 12.99 -8.02 15.57
CA ARG A 156 13.90 -8.83 16.38
C ARG A 156 13.23 -10.17 16.69
N VAL A 157 13.77 -11.24 16.10
CA VAL A 157 13.34 -12.61 16.35
C VAL A 157 13.95 -13.10 17.65
N LEU A 158 13.10 -13.54 18.58
CA LEU A 158 13.49 -14.08 19.89
C LEU A 158 13.82 -15.56 19.81
N GLY A 159 13.18 -16.29 18.90
CA GLY A 159 13.45 -17.69 18.61
C GLY A 159 12.81 -18.09 17.29
N ALA A 160 13.44 -19.01 16.56
CA ALA A 160 12.88 -19.56 15.33
C ALA A 160 13.33 -21.00 15.12
N SER A 161 12.43 -21.84 14.60
CA SER A 161 12.75 -23.23 14.29
C SER A 161 11.96 -23.76 13.10
N ILE A 162 12.50 -24.80 12.48
CA ILE A 162 11.85 -25.63 11.45
C ILE A 162 11.73 -27.03 12.01
N THR A 163 10.53 -27.59 12.02
CA THR A 163 10.29 -28.98 12.42
C THR A 163 9.79 -29.76 11.22
N VAL A 164 10.46 -30.86 10.86
CA VAL A 164 9.96 -31.79 9.83
C VAL A 164 8.82 -32.60 10.43
N LEU A 165 7.70 -32.66 9.73
CA LEU A 165 6.50 -33.39 10.15
C LEU A 165 6.47 -34.77 9.49
N ARG A 166 6.14 -35.81 10.25
CA ARG A 166 6.08 -37.21 9.79
C ARG A 166 4.64 -37.70 9.69
N GLY A 167 4.38 -38.56 8.70
CA GLY A 167 3.08 -39.18 8.48
C GLY A 167 1.96 -38.21 8.09
N GLU A 168 0.74 -38.73 7.97
CA GLU A 168 -0.45 -37.92 7.71
C GLU A 168 -0.93 -37.18 8.96
N GLU A 169 -0.66 -37.74 10.15
CA GLU A 169 -1.02 -37.18 11.45
C GLU A 169 -0.14 -35.98 11.88
N LYS A 170 0.83 -35.59 11.04
CA LYS A 170 1.74 -34.45 11.27
C LYS A 170 2.51 -34.53 12.59
N GLU A 171 3.00 -35.72 12.93
CA GLU A 171 3.83 -35.92 14.12
C GLU A 171 5.14 -35.12 14.02
N GLU A 172 5.59 -34.55 15.14
CA GLU A 172 6.83 -33.78 15.16
C GLU A 172 8.06 -34.70 15.06
N GLY A 173 8.85 -34.53 14.00
CA GLY A 173 10.10 -35.25 13.77
C GLY A 173 11.33 -34.41 14.07
N LEU A 174 12.22 -34.28 13.09
CA LEU A 174 13.47 -33.54 13.24
C LEU A 174 13.20 -32.04 13.41
N LYS A 175 13.57 -31.49 14.57
CA LYS A 175 13.56 -30.05 14.83
C LYS A 175 14.94 -29.43 14.62
N MET A 176 14.96 -28.27 13.99
CA MET A 176 16.15 -27.47 13.72
C MET A 176 15.90 -26.05 14.20
N ASP A 177 16.74 -25.58 15.12
CA ASP A 177 16.72 -24.17 15.51
C ASP A 177 17.45 -23.32 14.46
N LEU A 178 16.95 -22.11 14.23
CA LEU A 178 17.47 -21.18 13.24
C LEU A 178 18.22 -20.05 13.93
N SER A 179 19.34 -19.67 13.35
CA SER A 179 20.14 -18.53 13.80
C SER A 179 20.24 -17.47 12.69
N PRO A 180 20.27 -16.17 13.03
CA PRO A 180 20.52 -15.13 12.04
C PRO A 180 21.86 -15.34 11.33
N ASP A 181 21.87 -15.25 10.01
CA ASP A 181 23.08 -15.22 9.20
C ASP A 181 23.49 -13.79 8.83
N ARG A 182 24.66 -13.65 8.18
CA ARG A 182 25.21 -12.35 7.76
C ARG A 182 24.35 -11.65 6.70
N GLY A 183 23.42 -12.35 6.04
CA GLY A 183 22.52 -11.83 5.03
C GLY A 183 21.14 -11.42 5.57
N GLY A 184 20.93 -11.52 6.89
CA GLY A 184 19.64 -11.22 7.52
C GLY A 184 18.58 -12.32 7.35
N ALA A 185 18.96 -13.49 6.83
CA ALA A 185 18.10 -14.67 6.85
C ALA A 185 18.30 -15.45 8.15
N LEU A 186 17.32 -16.28 8.52
CA LEU A 186 17.43 -17.20 9.65
C LEU A 186 17.77 -18.58 9.10
N SER A 187 18.98 -19.07 9.35
CA SER A 187 19.51 -20.27 8.70
C SER A 187 19.70 -21.41 9.71
N ALA A 188 19.38 -22.63 9.28
CA ALA A 188 19.66 -23.82 10.06
C ALA A 188 21.16 -24.16 9.97
N ALA A 189 21.76 -24.56 11.09
CA ALA A 189 23.14 -25.03 11.09
C ALA A 189 23.29 -26.37 10.34
N THR A 190 22.27 -27.22 10.43
CA THR A 190 22.23 -28.53 9.78
C THR A 190 22.02 -28.37 8.27
N GLN A 191 22.86 -29.06 7.50
CA GLN A 191 22.75 -29.16 6.05
C GLN A 191 22.52 -30.61 5.64
N PHE A 192 21.67 -30.80 4.64
CA PHE A 192 21.21 -32.12 4.23
C PHE A 192 21.73 -32.49 2.85
N SER A 193 22.06 -33.75 2.62
CA SER A 193 22.13 -34.27 1.26
C SER A 193 20.73 -34.24 0.63
N LYS A 194 20.66 -34.27 -0.70
CA LYS A 194 19.37 -34.39 -1.40
C LYS A 194 18.65 -35.68 -0.98
N ALA A 195 19.37 -36.79 -0.84
CA ALA A 195 18.81 -38.07 -0.41
C ALA A 195 18.21 -37.97 1.01
N GLU A 196 18.90 -37.34 1.94
CA GLU A 196 18.40 -37.12 3.30
C GLU A 196 17.09 -36.31 3.31
N LEU A 197 16.96 -35.27 2.48
CA LEU A 197 15.70 -34.51 2.36
C LEU A 197 14.56 -35.35 1.78
N LEU A 198 14.87 -36.25 0.84
CA LEU A 198 13.87 -37.14 0.24
C LEU A 198 13.41 -38.21 1.22
N GLU A 199 14.32 -38.75 2.05
CA GLU A 199 13.97 -39.70 3.12
C GLU A 199 13.09 -39.08 4.20
N LEU A 200 13.21 -37.78 4.42
CA LEU A 200 12.35 -37.02 5.34
C LEU A 200 10.95 -36.77 4.78
N ALA A 201 10.73 -36.96 3.48
CA ALA A 201 9.42 -36.80 2.86
C ALA A 201 8.54 -38.04 3.07
N SER A 202 7.23 -37.83 3.25
CA SER A 202 6.23 -38.90 3.40
C SER A 202 5.17 -38.73 2.32
N GLY A 203 4.95 -39.78 1.51
CA GLY A 203 4.01 -39.74 0.39
C GLY A 203 4.38 -38.73 -0.71
N GLY A 204 5.68 -38.57 -0.99
CA GLY A 204 6.17 -37.63 -2.01
C GLY A 204 6.13 -36.14 -1.60
N VAL A 205 5.86 -35.85 -0.33
CA VAL A 205 5.77 -34.49 0.19
C VAL A 205 6.62 -34.32 1.44
N LEU A 206 7.49 -33.32 1.43
CA LEU A 206 8.22 -32.86 2.61
C LEU A 206 7.34 -31.83 3.33
N ARG A 207 6.83 -32.20 4.51
CA ARG A 207 6.00 -31.33 5.36
C ARG A 207 6.85 -30.72 6.47
N MET A 208 6.70 -29.43 6.70
CA MET A 208 7.49 -28.67 7.67
C MET A 208 6.62 -27.70 8.44
N ARG A 209 6.86 -27.60 9.75
CA ARG A 209 6.29 -26.59 10.63
C ARG A 209 7.33 -25.51 10.90
N LEU A 210 6.98 -24.29 10.55
CA LEU A 210 7.75 -23.09 10.80
C LEU A 210 7.27 -22.47 12.11
N ARG A 211 8.20 -22.10 12.99
CA ARG A 211 7.92 -21.36 14.23
C ARG A 211 8.80 -20.11 14.28
N ILE A 212 8.21 -18.94 14.52
CA ILE A 212 8.94 -17.69 14.78
C ILE A 212 8.32 -16.99 15.99
N ILE A 213 9.15 -16.56 16.93
CA ILE A 213 8.76 -15.81 18.13
C ILE A 213 9.23 -14.36 18.00
N VAL A 214 8.31 -13.42 18.15
CA VAL A 214 8.59 -11.96 18.08
C VAL A 214 7.97 -11.27 19.28
N GLY A 215 8.64 -10.24 19.81
CA GLY A 215 8.08 -9.38 20.86
C GLY A 215 6.81 -8.67 20.39
N ARG A 216 5.73 -8.73 21.17
CA ARG A 216 4.41 -8.16 20.82
C ARG A 216 4.50 -6.66 20.54
N SER A 217 5.41 -5.95 21.21
CA SER A 217 5.62 -4.51 21.03
C SER A 217 6.12 -4.11 19.63
N TYR A 218 6.59 -5.05 18.81
CA TYR A 218 6.90 -4.82 17.40
C TYR A 218 5.65 -4.42 16.60
N PHE A 219 4.49 -4.98 16.96
CA PHE A 219 3.23 -4.83 16.24
C PHE A 219 2.42 -3.59 16.68
N ASP A 220 3.05 -2.60 17.31
CA ASP A 220 2.36 -1.39 17.73
C ASP A 220 2.20 -0.42 16.55
N LEU A 221 0.98 -0.34 15.99
CA LEU A 221 0.63 0.56 14.88
C LEU A 221 1.05 2.02 15.13
N ARG A 222 1.05 2.47 16.40
CA ARG A 222 1.45 3.83 16.80
C ARG A 222 2.91 4.16 16.48
N LYS A 223 3.76 3.15 16.30
CA LYS A 223 5.15 3.32 15.87
C LYS A 223 5.27 3.60 14.37
N LEU A 224 4.24 3.27 13.59
CA LEU A 224 4.22 3.46 12.14
C LEU A 224 3.46 4.70 11.72
N ILE A 225 2.44 5.09 12.50
CA ILE A 225 1.62 6.26 12.20
C ILE A 225 1.14 6.92 13.48
N ASP A 226 1.34 8.24 13.58
CA ASP A 226 0.77 9.03 14.66
C ASP A 226 -0.70 9.36 14.33
N LEU A 227 -1.61 8.58 14.93
CA LEU A 227 -3.06 8.77 14.81
C LEU A 227 -3.58 9.93 15.65
N LYS A 228 -2.76 10.54 16.53
CA LYS A 228 -3.14 11.65 17.40
C LYS A 228 -2.50 12.98 17.00
N ALA A 229 -1.69 12.99 15.94
CA ALA A 229 -1.07 14.20 15.45
C ALA A 229 -2.16 15.27 15.27
N PRO A 230 -1.98 16.47 15.86
CA PRO A 230 -2.97 17.51 15.81
C PRO A 230 -3.28 17.87 14.36
N THR A 231 -4.55 18.05 14.03
CA THR A 231 -4.94 18.73 12.81
C THR A 231 -4.31 20.12 12.84
N ALA A 232 -3.67 20.54 11.75
CA ALA A 232 -3.15 21.90 11.62
C ALA A 232 -4.28 22.86 11.99
N THR A 233 -4.11 23.59 13.09
CA THR A 233 -5.09 24.56 13.55
C THR A 233 -4.65 25.90 13.01
N VAL A 234 -5.52 26.54 12.23
CA VAL A 234 -5.30 27.95 11.89
C VAL A 234 -5.91 28.81 12.98
N THR A 235 -5.43 30.04 13.08
CA THR A 235 -6.15 31.09 13.80
C THR A 235 -7.54 31.26 13.18
N GLY A 236 -8.59 31.52 13.96
CA GLY A 236 -9.96 31.65 13.44
C GLY A 236 -10.15 32.71 12.34
N ALA A 237 -9.25 33.69 12.23
CA ALA A 237 -9.23 34.67 11.13
C ALA A 237 -8.92 34.03 9.76
N ALA A 238 -8.05 33.02 9.71
CA ALA A 238 -7.66 32.35 8.49
C ALA A 238 -8.69 31.29 8.04
N GLU A 239 -9.42 30.68 8.99
CA GLU A 239 -10.59 29.85 8.67
C GLU A 239 -11.68 30.69 7.98
N GLY A 240 -11.96 31.90 8.48
CA GLY A 240 -12.90 32.82 7.85
C GLY A 240 -12.51 33.23 6.43
N ILE A 241 -11.21 33.43 6.16
CA ILE A 241 -10.72 33.71 4.80
C ILE A 241 -10.96 32.49 3.89
N LEU A 242 -10.64 31.29 4.35
CA LEU A 242 -10.83 30.07 3.54
C LEU A 242 -12.29 29.83 3.19
N ASP A 243 -13.20 30.06 4.14
CA ASP A 243 -14.64 29.93 3.91
C ASP A 243 -15.16 30.92 2.87
N LEU A 244 -14.61 32.14 2.80
CA LEU A 244 -14.93 33.10 1.75
C LEU A 244 -14.45 32.57 0.39
N ILE A 245 -13.19 32.13 0.31
CA ILE A 245 -12.59 31.65 -0.94
C ILE A 245 -13.34 30.43 -1.48
N ILE A 246 -13.62 29.43 -0.64
CA ILE A 246 -14.30 28.19 -1.03
C ILE A 246 -15.73 28.46 -1.54
N ARG A 247 -16.39 29.51 -1.03
CA ARG A 247 -17.71 29.97 -1.53
C ARG A 247 -17.62 30.81 -2.81
N GLY A 248 -16.42 31.10 -3.30
CA GLY A 248 -16.20 31.99 -4.44
C GLY A 248 -16.41 33.46 -4.11
N GLU A 249 -16.37 33.83 -2.83
CA GLU A 249 -16.44 35.21 -2.37
C GLU A 249 -15.04 35.84 -2.33
N ARG A 250 -14.97 37.18 -2.32
CA ARG A 250 -13.71 37.93 -2.30
C ARG A 250 -13.19 38.05 -0.87
N PRO A 251 -12.08 37.40 -0.49
CA PRO A 251 -11.47 37.66 0.80
C PRO A 251 -10.82 39.07 0.80
N PRO A 252 -10.51 39.63 1.98
CA PRO A 252 -9.71 40.85 2.07
C PRO A 252 -8.39 40.70 1.32
N ASP A 253 -7.94 41.77 0.65
CA ASP A 253 -6.65 41.86 -0.02
C ASP A 253 -6.36 40.81 -1.11
N TYR A 254 -7.40 40.18 -1.67
CA TYR A 254 -7.24 39.29 -2.83
C TYR A 254 -6.59 40.04 -4.01
N ASP A 255 -5.68 39.38 -4.70
CA ASP A 255 -4.91 39.96 -5.81
C ASP A 255 -5.01 39.12 -7.10
N TRP A 256 -5.77 38.02 -7.07
CA TRP A 256 -5.95 37.13 -8.22
C TRP A 256 -7.28 36.38 -8.20
N ALA A 257 -7.69 35.91 -9.38
CA ALA A 257 -8.83 35.00 -9.54
C ALA A 257 -8.43 33.73 -10.31
N ILE A 258 -8.87 32.57 -9.82
CA ILE A 258 -8.70 31.28 -10.48
C ILE A 258 -10.06 30.78 -10.94
N THR A 259 -10.18 30.52 -12.24
CA THR A 259 -11.35 29.88 -12.83
C THR A 259 -11.09 28.39 -13.03
N VAL A 260 -12.04 27.55 -12.65
CA VAL A 260 -12.02 26.10 -12.94
C VAL A 260 -13.34 25.66 -13.56
N GLY A 261 -13.31 24.62 -14.39
CA GLY A 261 -14.49 24.10 -15.08
C GLY A 261 -14.70 22.61 -14.85
N GLU A 262 -15.96 22.19 -14.74
CA GLU A 262 -16.38 20.79 -14.93
C GLU A 262 -17.08 20.67 -16.27
N SER A 263 -16.85 19.57 -16.99
CA SER A 263 -17.62 19.24 -18.19
C SER A 263 -19.13 19.04 -17.88
N ASP A 264 -19.45 18.74 -16.62
CA ASP A 264 -20.76 18.22 -16.21
C ASP A 264 -21.55 19.19 -15.33
N VAL A 265 -21.00 20.37 -14.99
CA VAL A 265 -21.68 21.41 -14.18
C VAL A 265 -21.89 22.67 -15.03
N PRO A 266 -23.07 23.33 -14.97
CA PRO A 266 -23.31 24.55 -15.72
C PRO A 266 -22.45 25.71 -15.20
N GLY A 267 -21.42 26.04 -15.97
CA GLY A 267 -20.65 27.27 -15.82
C GLY A 267 -19.36 27.15 -15.00
N PRO A 268 -18.39 28.04 -15.24
CA PRO A 268 -17.12 28.04 -14.55
C PRO A 268 -17.26 28.45 -13.08
N SER A 269 -16.53 27.80 -12.19
CA SER A 269 -16.40 28.23 -10.78
C SER A 269 -15.21 29.17 -10.63
N LEU A 270 -15.38 30.24 -9.85
CA LEU A 270 -14.37 31.27 -9.65
C LEU A 270 -13.94 31.32 -8.18
N PHE A 271 -12.63 31.37 -7.95
CA PHE A 271 -12.02 31.44 -6.63
C PHE A 271 -11.12 32.67 -6.56
N TYR A 272 -11.36 33.58 -5.62
CA TYR A 272 -10.53 34.77 -5.41
C TYR A 272 -9.44 34.45 -4.40
N VAL A 273 -8.18 34.61 -4.77
CA VAL A 273 -7.03 34.07 -4.00
C VAL A 273 -5.90 35.08 -3.89
N HIS A 274 -4.92 34.75 -3.06
CA HIS A 274 -3.65 35.47 -2.93
C HIS A 274 -2.56 34.77 -3.76
N LYS A 275 -1.94 35.47 -4.72
CA LYS A 275 -0.83 34.94 -5.56
C LYS A 275 0.28 34.35 -4.72
N ALA A 276 0.63 35.02 -3.62
CA ALA A 276 1.71 34.63 -2.74
C ALA A 276 1.52 33.24 -2.14
N ALA A 277 0.29 32.87 -1.74
CA ALA A 277 -0.02 31.58 -1.14
C ALA A 277 0.19 30.41 -2.11
N PHE A 278 -0.28 30.57 -3.35
CA PHE A 278 -0.07 29.57 -4.40
C PHE A 278 1.39 29.52 -4.84
N GLY A 279 2.03 30.69 -5.03
CA GLY A 279 3.43 30.79 -5.46
C GLY A 279 4.45 30.25 -4.44
N SER A 280 4.14 30.26 -3.14
CA SER A 280 5.02 29.65 -2.14
C SER A 280 5.03 28.12 -2.23
N MET A 281 3.88 27.53 -2.57
CA MET A 281 3.68 26.07 -2.62
C MET A 281 3.95 25.47 -4.00
N SER A 282 3.96 26.28 -5.04
CA SER A 282 4.08 25.85 -6.43
C SER A 282 4.96 26.78 -7.25
N ASP A 283 6.05 26.23 -7.81
CA ASP A 283 6.89 26.97 -8.75
C ASP A 283 6.15 27.23 -10.07
N VAL A 284 5.22 26.34 -10.47
CA VAL A 284 4.37 26.48 -11.65
C VAL A 284 3.48 27.72 -11.53
N PHE A 285 2.72 27.85 -10.43
CA PHE A 285 1.90 29.04 -10.18
C PHE A 285 2.76 30.29 -10.00
N ARG A 286 3.90 30.19 -9.31
CA ARG A 286 4.81 31.32 -9.14
C ARG A 286 5.27 31.88 -10.49
N VAL A 287 5.74 31.01 -11.39
CA VAL A 287 6.21 31.41 -12.73
C VAL A 287 5.03 31.99 -13.53
N ALA A 288 3.90 31.29 -13.59
CA ALA A 288 2.73 31.74 -14.34
C ALA A 288 2.23 33.13 -13.89
N PHE A 289 2.20 33.39 -12.58
CA PHE A 289 1.77 34.68 -12.03
C PHE A 289 2.78 35.81 -12.21
N GLN A 290 4.07 35.49 -12.37
CA GLN A 290 5.15 36.46 -12.58
C GLN A 290 5.31 36.83 -14.05
N THR A 291 5.20 35.86 -14.96
CA THR A 291 5.37 36.07 -16.40
C THR A 291 4.07 36.43 -17.10
N GLU A 292 2.94 36.22 -16.44
CA GLU A 292 1.61 36.29 -17.04
C GLU A 292 1.50 35.44 -18.32
N HIS A 293 2.25 34.34 -18.38
CA HIS A 293 2.23 33.39 -19.49
C HIS A 293 1.52 32.11 -19.09
N SER A 294 0.75 31.56 -20.02
CA SER A 294 0.13 30.25 -19.87
C SER A 294 1.21 29.18 -19.68
N TYR A 295 0.95 28.27 -18.74
CA TYR A 295 1.82 27.14 -18.48
C TYR A 295 1.18 25.87 -19.05
N GLU A 296 1.73 25.41 -20.16
CA GLU A 296 1.22 24.27 -20.95
C GLU A 296 -0.30 24.43 -21.23
N ASP A 297 -1.02 23.31 -21.23
CA ASP A 297 -2.47 23.22 -21.27
C ASP A 297 -3.12 23.28 -19.89
N GLN A 298 -2.34 23.36 -18.80
CA GLN A 298 -2.81 23.25 -17.41
C GLN A 298 -3.25 24.57 -16.78
N ILE A 299 -2.52 25.66 -17.06
CA ILE A 299 -2.85 27.01 -16.60
C ILE A 299 -2.91 27.94 -17.81
N LEU A 300 -4.10 28.47 -18.08
CA LEU A 300 -4.32 29.43 -19.16
C LEU A 300 -4.52 30.82 -18.58
N MET A 301 -3.65 31.75 -18.95
CA MET A 301 -3.76 33.14 -18.53
C MET A 301 -4.86 33.85 -19.34
N VAL A 302 -5.65 34.70 -18.68
CA VAL A 302 -6.67 35.51 -19.37
C VAL A 302 -6.07 36.88 -19.67
N THR A 303 -5.82 37.15 -20.95
CA THR A 303 -5.17 38.38 -21.40
C THR A 303 -5.91 39.63 -20.92
N GLY A 304 -5.18 40.51 -20.21
CA GLY A 304 -5.72 41.77 -19.70
C GLY A 304 -6.52 41.66 -18.40
N GLU A 305 -6.59 40.47 -17.79
CA GLU A 305 -7.28 40.25 -16.52
C GLU A 305 -6.32 39.67 -15.46
N SER A 306 -6.54 40.01 -14.18
CA SER A 306 -5.86 39.38 -13.04
C SER A 306 -6.45 38.00 -12.73
N ARG A 307 -6.48 37.13 -13.76
CA ARG A 307 -7.21 35.87 -13.74
C ARG A 307 -6.49 34.80 -14.58
N CYS A 308 -6.54 33.57 -14.10
CA CYS A 308 -6.18 32.40 -14.90
C CYS A 308 -7.27 31.32 -14.85
N ILE A 309 -7.23 30.41 -15.82
CA ILE A 309 -8.07 29.21 -15.89
C ILE A 309 -7.16 28.02 -15.60
N VAL A 310 -7.50 27.23 -14.57
CA VAL A 310 -6.83 25.95 -14.30
C VAL A 310 -7.71 24.84 -14.88
N THR A 311 -7.28 24.30 -16.01
CA THR A 311 -8.07 23.35 -16.82
C THR A 311 -8.05 21.94 -16.24
N SER A 312 -7.01 21.62 -15.47
CA SER A 312 -6.80 20.28 -14.91
C SER A 312 -7.61 20.03 -13.65
N LEU A 313 -8.03 21.09 -12.95
CA LEU A 313 -8.75 21.00 -11.67
C LEU A 313 -10.21 21.38 -11.82
N THR A 314 -11.04 20.88 -10.92
CA THR A 314 -12.45 21.27 -10.82
C THR A 314 -12.76 22.04 -9.55
N ALA A 315 -13.99 22.54 -9.43
CA ALA A 315 -14.44 23.26 -8.23
C ALA A 315 -14.29 22.42 -6.97
N GLU A 316 -14.53 21.12 -7.06
CA GLU A 316 -14.36 20.19 -5.95
C GLU A 316 -12.89 19.97 -5.60
N ASP A 317 -12.03 19.81 -6.60
CA ASP A 317 -10.59 19.70 -6.39
C ASP A 317 -10.05 20.95 -5.67
N MET A 318 -10.56 22.14 -6.01
CA MET A 318 -10.19 23.40 -5.38
C MET A 318 -10.52 23.45 -3.88
N LYS A 319 -11.57 22.74 -3.41
CA LYS A 319 -11.86 22.61 -1.96
C LYS A 319 -10.76 21.84 -1.20
N VAL A 320 -9.94 21.08 -1.91
CA VAL A 320 -8.78 20.39 -1.35
C VAL A 320 -7.51 21.23 -1.51
N VAL A 321 -7.33 21.84 -2.69
CA VAL A 321 -6.15 22.66 -3.01
C VAL A 321 -6.09 23.93 -2.17
N ILE A 322 -7.20 24.63 -1.97
CA ILE A 322 -7.24 25.91 -1.24
C ILE A 322 -6.74 25.73 0.20
N PRO A 323 -7.29 24.83 1.04
CA PRO A 323 -6.73 24.59 2.36
C PRO A 323 -5.22 24.32 2.33
N LEU A 324 -4.76 23.46 1.41
CA LEU A 324 -3.35 23.11 1.28
C LEU A 324 -2.44 24.32 1.05
N VAL A 325 -2.81 25.22 0.12
CA VAL A 325 -1.96 26.37 -0.22
C VAL A 325 -1.92 27.44 0.88
N TYR A 326 -2.94 27.48 1.75
CA TYR A 326 -2.97 28.36 2.92
C TYR A 326 -2.39 27.69 4.17
N GLY A 327 -1.68 26.57 4.03
CA GLY A 327 -0.96 25.91 5.12
C GLY A 327 -1.82 25.00 6.00
N LEU A 328 -3.04 24.69 5.59
CA LEU A 328 -3.86 23.66 6.21
C LEU A 328 -3.56 22.28 5.65
N TYR A 329 -3.98 21.26 6.40
CA TYR A 329 -4.03 19.91 5.85
C TYR A 329 -5.11 19.81 4.78
N ALA A 330 -4.74 19.21 3.66
CA ALA A 330 -5.65 18.91 2.56
C ALA A 330 -6.69 17.87 3.03
N PRO A 331 -8.00 18.19 3.03
CA PRO A 331 -9.02 17.19 3.35
C PRO A 331 -8.99 16.04 2.34
N LEU A 332 -9.55 14.90 2.71
CA LEU A 332 -9.82 13.84 1.73
C LEU A 332 -10.89 14.35 0.75
N PRO A 333 -10.75 14.09 -0.57
CA PRO A 333 -11.78 14.45 -1.54
C PRO A 333 -13.10 13.74 -1.24
N GLU A 334 -14.23 14.44 -1.39
CA GLU A 334 -15.56 13.87 -1.21
C GLU A 334 -15.91 12.87 -2.34
N ARG A 335 -15.66 13.26 -3.60
CA ARG A 335 -15.73 12.38 -4.77
C ARG A 335 -14.42 11.64 -4.95
N TRP A 336 -14.37 10.49 -4.31
CA TRP A 336 -13.27 9.53 -4.41
C TRP A 336 -12.93 9.10 -5.85
N GLN A 337 -13.85 9.18 -6.82
CA GLN A 337 -13.59 8.92 -8.25
C GLN A 337 -12.46 9.79 -8.78
N ARG A 338 -12.35 11.01 -8.25
CA ARG A 338 -11.43 12.03 -8.74
C ARG A 338 -10.05 11.92 -8.12
N ILE A 339 -9.84 11.14 -7.07
CA ILE A 339 -8.58 11.17 -6.31
C ILE A 339 -7.35 10.82 -7.16
N SER A 340 -7.46 9.91 -8.14
CA SER A 340 -6.36 9.63 -9.09
C SER A 340 -6.06 10.80 -10.01
N VAL A 341 -7.10 11.53 -10.43
CA VAL A 341 -6.95 12.71 -11.29
C VAL A 341 -6.36 13.85 -10.46
N LEU A 342 -6.97 14.15 -9.31
CA LEU A 342 -6.49 15.13 -8.35
C LEU A 342 -5.04 14.87 -7.95
N GLY A 343 -4.70 13.66 -7.51
CA GLY A 343 -3.33 13.32 -7.11
C GLY A 343 -2.30 13.54 -8.23
N ARG A 344 -2.64 13.18 -9.48
CA ARG A 344 -1.77 13.46 -10.63
C ARG A 344 -1.60 14.95 -10.88
N ASN A 345 -2.69 15.71 -10.78
CA ASN A 345 -2.65 17.16 -10.98
C ASN A 345 -1.89 17.85 -9.84
N LEU A 346 -2.05 17.40 -8.60
CA LEU A 346 -1.27 17.88 -7.46
C LEU A 346 0.23 17.66 -7.67
N CYS A 347 0.64 16.48 -8.13
CA CYS A 347 2.05 16.20 -8.45
C CYS A 347 2.61 17.05 -9.59
N ARG A 348 1.76 17.55 -10.51
CA ARG A 348 2.17 18.42 -11.62
C ARG A 348 2.24 19.88 -11.21
N LEU A 349 1.26 20.32 -10.41
CA LEU A 349 1.10 21.71 -10.02
C LEU A 349 1.94 22.08 -8.80
N PHE A 350 2.23 21.16 -7.89
CA PHE A 350 2.89 21.46 -6.62
C PHE A 350 4.22 20.72 -6.45
N LYS A 351 5.06 21.24 -5.54
CA LYS A 351 6.36 20.65 -5.21
C LYS A 351 6.20 19.23 -4.70
N ALA A 352 7.08 18.33 -5.14
CA ALA A 352 7.04 16.92 -4.76
C ALA A 352 7.05 16.73 -3.23
N ASP A 353 7.89 17.47 -2.51
CA ASP A 353 8.02 17.40 -1.05
C ASP A 353 6.73 17.78 -0.31
N LEU A 354 5.92 18.69 -0.86
CA LEU A 354 4.61 19.01 -0.30
C LEU A 354 3.67 17.80 -0.41
N ILE A 355 3.68 17.14 -1.57
CA ILE A 355 2.78 16.02 -1.82
C ILE A 355 3.20 14.78 -1.02
N THR A 356 4.48 14.41 -1.05
CA THR A 356 4.99 13.21 -0.38
C THR A 356 5.20 13.41 1.12
N GLY A 357 5.55 14.63 1.56
CA GLY A 357 5.84 14.95 2.96
C GLY A 357 4.64 15.46 3.77
N VAL A 358 3.60 16.01 3.12
CA VAL A 358 2.44 16.60 3.81
C VAL A 358 1.13 15.95 3.40
N VAL A 359 0.80 15.93 2.10
CA VAL A 359 -0.52 15.50 1.62
C VAL A 359 -0.75 14.01 1.87
N PHE A 360 0.10 13.13 1.32
CA PHE A 360 -0.09 11.69 1.48
C PHE A 360 0.00 11.20 2.93
N PRO A 361 0.94 11.67 3.77
CA PRO A 361 0.96 11.29 5.18
C PRO A 361 -0.29 11.74 5.95
N HIS A 362 -0.84 12.91 5.63
CA HIS A 362 -2.09 13.37 6.23
C HIS A 362 -3.27 12.51 5.78
N TRP A 363 -3.43 12.27 4.47
CA TRP A 363 -4.48 11.41 3.94
C TRP A 363 -4.40 9.99 4.48
N GLU A 364 -3.21 9.42 4.57
CA GLU A 364 -2.98 8.10 5.17
C GLU A 364 -3.48 8.05 6.62
N ARG A 365 -3.16 9.07 7.43
CA ARG A 365 -3.64 9.18 8.81
C ARG A 365 -5.16 9.28 8.88
N THR A 366 -5.75 10.16 8.08
CA THR A 366 -7.21 10.35 8.05
C THR A 366 -7.92 9.06 7.64
N ILE A 367 -7.41 8.34 6.65
CA ILE A 367 -7.96 7.03 6.24
C ILE A 367 -7.79 6.00 7.36
N CYS A 368 -6.63 5.94 8.03
CA CYS A 368 -6.45 5.04 9.17
C CYS A 368 -7.44 5.34 10.30
N GLN A 369 -7.65 6.62 10.65
CA GLN A 369 -8.61 7.03 11.68
C GLN A 369 -10.05 6.62 11.30
N GLN A 370 -10.46 6.92 10.06
CA GLN A 370 -11.78 6.53 9.56
C GLN A 370 -11.96 5.00 9.57
N ALA A 371 -10.96 4.26 9.10
CA ALA A 371 -11.00 2.81 9.04
C ALA A 371 -11.08 2.18 10.44
N LEU A 372 -10.28 2.67 11.41
CA LEU A 372 -10.29 2.16 12.78
C LEU A 372 -11.55 2.52 13.57
N ALA A 373 -12.28 3.56 13.16
CA ALA A 373 -13.56 3.95 13.76
C ALA A 373 -14.74 3.11 13.26
N ILE A 374 -14.56 2.31 12.21
CA ILE A 374 -15.61 1.45 11.66
C ILE A 374 -15.86 0.26 12.58
N ASP A 375 -17.14 -0.02 12.85
CA ASP A 375 -17.56 -1.24 13.55
C ASP A 375 -17.34 -2.46 12.65
N LYS A 376 -16.37 -3.30 13.04
CA LYS A 376 -15.99 -4.51 12.30
C LYS A 376 -17.04 -5.62 12.35
N THR A 377 -18.01 -5.53 13.26
CA THR A 377 -19.08 -6.52 13.41
C THR A 377 -20.25 -6.25 12.47
N ASP A 378 -20.39 -5.00 12.02
CA ASP A 378 -21.44 -4.60 11.10
C ASP A 378 -21.03 -4.86 9.64
N VAL A 379 -21.72 -5.79 8.99
CA VAL A 379 -21.55 -6.10 7.56
C VAL A 379 -21.87 -4.89 6.68
N ALA A 380 -22.78 -4.01 7.10
CA ALA A 380 -23.14 -2.79 6.36
C ALA A 380 -21.98 -1.79 6.27
N SER A 381 -20.92 -1.97 7.07
CA SER A 381 -19.71 -1.15 7.04
C SER A 381 -18.69 -1.55 5.97
N LEU A 382 -18.79 -2.76 5.40
CA LEU A 382 -17.84 -3.28 4.40
C LEU A 382 -17.73 -2.40 3.15
N PRO A 383 -18.82 -1.83 2.58
CA PRO A 383 -18.73 -0.90 1.47
C PRO A 383 -17.89 0.34 1.80
N THR A 384 -17.97 0.84 3.03
CA THR A 384 -17.17 1.99 3.48
C THR A 384 -15.69 1.64 3.50
N ILE A 385 -15.32 0.48 4.07
CA ILE A 385 -13.92 0.01 4.06
C ILE A 385 -13.43 -0.18 2.62
N PHE A 386 -14.26 -0.74 1.74
CA PHE A 386 -13.89 -0.95 0.34
C PHE A 386 -13.71 0.37 -0.41
N ARG A 387 -14.50 1.40 -0.12
CA ARG A 387 -14.29 2.77 -0.65
C ARG A 387 -12.95 3.35 -0.21
N LEU A 388 -12.54 3.13 1.04
CA LEU A 388 -11.20 3.51 1.52
C LEU A 388 -10.09 2.78 0.74
N LEU A 389 -10.28 1.49 0.43
CA LEU A 389 -9.34 0.74 -0.41
C LEU A 389 -9.27 1.29 -1.85
N ILE A 390 -10.39 1.71 -2.42
CA ILE A 390 -10.42 2.38 -3.74
C ILE A 390 -9.67 3.70 -3.69
N LEU A 391 -9.84 4.51 -2.64
CA LEU A 391 -9.08 5.75 -2.43
C LEU A 391 -7.57 5.50 -2.39
N ILE A 392 -7.15 4.50 -1.62
CA ILE A 392 -5.74 4.11 -1.49
C ILE A 392 -5.17 3.65 -2.84
N TRP A 393 -5.88 2.78 -3.57
CA TRP A 393 -5.41 2.24 -4.86
C TRP A 393 -5.42 3.26 -5.99
N SER A 394 -6.25 4.29 -5.85
CA SER A 394 -6.31 5.41 -6.78
C SER A 394 -5.14 6.39 -6.62
N CYS A 395 -4.40 6.32 -5.50
CA CYS A 395 -3.18 7.10 -5.29
C CYS A 395 -1.94 6.36 -5.86
N PRO A 396 -0.82 7.06 -6.11
CA PRO A 396 0.42 6.42 -6.56
C PRO A 396 0.83 5.28 -5.63
N TYR A 397 1.24 4.14 -6.20
CA TYR A 397 1.63 2.98 -5.42
C TYR A 397 2.78 3.33 -4.46
N GLY A 398 2.63 2.95 -3.19
CA GLY A 398 3.57 3.26 -2.11
C GLY A 398 3.28 4.56 -1.34
N SER A 399 2.26 5.34 -1.72
CA SER A 399 1.90 6.58 -1.02
C SER A 399 1.28 6.37 0.36
N MET A 400 0.54 5.27 0.58
CA MET A 400 -0.24 5.03 1.81
C MET A 400 -0.13 3.57 2.30
N PRO A 401 1.10 3.10 2.62
CA PRO A 401 1.35 1.69 2.94
C PRO A 401 0.74 1.20 4.26
N VAL A 402 0.61 2.04 5.28
CA VAL A 402 -0.05 1.78 6.57
C VAL A 402 -1.56 1.72 6.39
N ALA A 403 -2.16 2.73 5.76
CA ALA A 403 -3.62 2.76 5.54
C ALA A 403 -4.08 1.55 4.72
N LYS A 404 -3.28 1.15 3.71
CA LYS A 404 -3.53 -0.08 2.95
C LYS A 404 -3.67 -1.31 3.85
N ARG A 405 -2.79 -1.49 4.83
CA ARG A 405 -2.82 -2.67 5.71
C ARG A 405 -3.97 -2.61 6.71
N VAL A 406 -4.21 -1.44 7.29
CA VAL A 406 -5.34 -1.21 8.18
C VAL A 406 -6.65 -1.54 7.45
N ALA A 407 -6.88 -0.94 6.29
CA ALA A 407 -8.10 -1.15 5.51
C ALA A 407 -8.23 -2.59 4.99
N LEU A 408 -7.16 -3.21 4.49
CA LEU A 408 -7.18 -4.61 4.05
C LEU A 408 -7.54 -5.53 5.20
N HIS A 409 -6.91 -5.38 6.36
CA HIS A 409 -7.21 -6.19 7.53
C HIS A 409 -8.70 -6.10 7.90
N LEU A 410 -9.23 -4.89 8.02
CA LEU A 410 -10.63 -4.67 8.39
C LEU A 410 -11.60 -5.26 7.36
N ASN A 411 -11.21 -5.29 6.10
CA ASN A 411 -11.96 -5.92 5.03
C ASN A 411 -11.85 -7.47 5.05
N THR A 412 -10.78 -8.02 5.61
CA THR A 412 -10.53 -9.48 5.69
C THR A 412 -10.93 -10.13 7.02
N ASP A 413 -11.14 -9.36 8.09
CA ASP A 413 -11.33 -9.90 9.44
C ASP A 413 -12.64 -10.72 9.54
N PRO A 414 -12.63 -12.04 9.74
CA PRO A 414 -13.81 -12.89 9.55
C PRO A 414 -14.78 -12.88 10.76
N THR A 415 -14.96 -11.75 11.43
CA THR A 415 -15.92 -11.55 12.54
C THR A 415 -17.38 -11.77 12.13
N ALA A 416 -17.67 -11.91 10.84
CA ALA A 416 -19.00 -12.21 10.32
C ALA A 416 -19.18 -13.73 10.17
N GLU A 417 -20.37 -14.24 10.55
CA GLU A 417 -20.72 -15.66 10.51
C GLU A 417 -20.73 -16.28 9.09
N ALA A 418 -20.78 -15.45 8.05
CA ALA A 418 -20.77 -15.89 6.65
C ALA A 418 -19.37 -15.78 6.00
N PRO A 419 -19.05 -16.64 5.01
CA PRO A 419 -17.80 -16.53 4.26
C PRO A 419 -17.62 -15.13 3.66
N ARG A 420 -16.57 -14.40 4.06
CA ARG A 420 -16.29 -13.02 3.62
C ARG A 420 -16.19 -12.87 2.11
N SER A 421 -15.71 -13.91 1.40
CA SER A 421 -15.67 -13.94 -0.07
C SER A 421 -17.07 -13.78 -0.70
N LYS A 422 -18.08 -14.46 -0.12
CA LYS A 422 -19.47 -14.38 -0.56
C LYS A 422 -20.08 -13.01 -0.26
N LEU A 423 -19.86 -12.50 0.96
CA LEU A 423 -20.30 -11.15 1.36
C LEU A 423 -19.74 -10.04 0.45
N LEU A 424 -18.46 -10.16 0.06
CA LEU A 424 -17.84 -9.20 -0.85
C LEU A 424 -18.50 -9.20 -2.24
N VAL A 425 -18.79 -10.38 -2.78
CA VAL A 425 -19.39 -10.51 -4.12
C VAL A 425 -20.88 -10.14 -4.12
N GLU A 426 -21.64 -10.58 -3.12
CA GLU A 426 -23.11 -10.45 -3.11
C GLU A 426 -23.60 -9.14 -2.48
N THR A 427 -22.82 -8.51 -1.60
CA THR A 427 -23.22 -7.29 -0.88
C THR A 427 -22.38 -6.10 -1.27
N VAL A 428 -21.05 -6.24 -1.23
CA VAL A 428 -20.15 -5.10 -1.46
C VAL A 428 -20.15 -4.70 -2.93
N LEU A 429 -19.86 -5.61 -3.87
CA LEU A 429 -19.81 -5.26 -5.30
C LEU A 429 -21.11 -4.61 -5.84
N PRO A 430 -22.32 -5.08 -5.50
CA PRO A 430 -23.55 -4.42 -5.94
C PRO A 430 -23.73 -3.03 -5.31
N SER A 431 -23.39 -2.87 -4.02
CA SER A 431 -23.50 -1.57 -3.31
C SER A 431 -22.56 -0.49 -3.85
N LEU A 432 -21.55 -0.90 -4.62
CA LEU A 432 -20.63 -0.02 -5.30
C LEU A 432 -21.27 0.56 -6.57
N GLY A 433 -22.19 -0.12 -7.26
CA GLY A 433 -22.75 0.38 -8.53
C GLY A 433 -21.66 0.54 -9.59
N ASP A 434 -21.58 1.69 -10.28
CA ASP A 434 -20.59 1.95 -11.32
C ASP A 434 -19.12 1.88 -10.83
N LEU A 435 -18.90 2.03 -9.52
CA LEU A 435 -17.62 1.78 -8.86
C LEU A 435 -17.07 0.38 -9.09
N GLY A 436 -17.94 -0.62 -9.21
CA GLY A 436 -17.57 -2.01 -9.46
C GLY A 436 -16.80 -2.17 -10.78
N GLN A 437 -16.89 -1.16 -11.66
CA GLN A 437 -16.20 -1.10 -12.94
C GLN A 437 -14.84 -0.39 -12.87
N THR A 438 -14.45 0.16 -11.71
CA THR A 438 -13.14 0.81 -11.56
C THR A 438 -12.01 -0.21 -11.73
N VAL A 439 -10.91 0.23 -12.37
CA VAL A 439 -9.76 -0.63 -12.73
C VAL A 439 -9.07 -1.30 -11.53
N HIS A 440 -9.36 -0.85 -10.31
CA HIS A 440 -8.68 -1.30 -9.11
C HIS A 440 -9.40 -2.45 -8.38
N VAL A 441 -10.71 -2.67 -8.60
CA VAL A 441 -11.52 -3.65 -7.86
C VAL A 441 -10.90 -5.04 -7.86
N VAL A 442 -10.48 -5.53 -9.04
CA VAL A 442 -9.85 -6.85 -9.17
C VAL A 442 -8.54 -6.94 -8.37
N SER A 443 -7.72 -5.89 -8.38
CA SER A 443 -6.46 -5.86 -7.62
C SER A 443 -6.69 -5.78 -6.12
N ILE A 444 -7.72 -5.03 -5.69
CA ILE A 444 -8.14 -4.93 -4.29
C ILE A 444 -8.62 -6.31 -3.84
N MET A 445 -9.54 -6.94 -4.56
CA MET A 445 -10.06 -8.28 -4.26
C MET A 445 -8.95 -9.32 -4.19
N GLY A 446 -8.03 -9.33 -5.16
CA GLY A 446 -6.86 -10.22 -5.11
C GLY A 446 -6.00 -10.00 -3.87
N SER A 447 -5.83 -8.74 -3.43
CA SER A 447 -5.08 -8.42 -2.21
C SER A 447 -5.82 -8.82 -0.94
N VAL A 448 -7.14 -8.63 -0.88
CA VAL A 448 -8.02 -9.06 0.21
C VAL A 448 -7.98 -10.58 0.36
N MET A 449 -8.15 -11.33 -0.74
CA MET A 449 -8.09 -12.79 -0.74
C MET A 449 -6.70 -13.29 -0.32
N ALA A 450 -5.62 -12.69 -0.84
CA ALA A 450 -4.27 -13.04 -0.42
C ALA A 450 -4.06 -12.82 1.08
N HIS A 451 -4.53 -11.70 1.63
CA HIS A 451 -4.45 -11.43 3.08
C HIS A 451 -5.25 -12.47 3.87
N LEU A 452 -6.50 -12.72 3.48
CA LEU A 452 -7.37 -13.69 4.14
C LEU A 452 -6.73 -15.08 4.18
N CYS A 453 -6.26 -15.60 3.04
CA CYS A 453 -5.73 -16.95 2.96
C CYS A 453 -4.36 -17.09 3.64
N MET A 454 -3.46 -16.14 3.44
CA MET A 454 -2.09 -16.23 3.94
C MET A 454 -2.00 -15.98 5.44
N ILE A 455 -2.67 -14.92 5.94
CA ILE A 455 -2.59 -14.56 7.36
C ILE A 455 -3.30 -15.59 8.22
N SER A 456 -4.45 -16.07 7.75
CA SER A 456 -5.23 -17.06 8.49
C SER A 456 -4.56 -18.44 8.53
N ALA A 457 -3.66 -18.76 7.60
CA ALA A 457 -2.86 -19.97 7.64
C ALA A 457 -1.75 -19.96 8.71
N VAL A 458 -1.57 -18.87 9.47
CA VAL A 458 -0.58 -18.75 10.53
C VAL A 458 -1.27 -18.67 11.90
N ARG A 459 -1.04 -19.71 12.72
CA ARG A 459 -1.52 -19.75 14.10
C ARG A 459 -0.67 -18.83 14.98
N LYS A 460 -1.32 -18.14 15.91
CA LYS A 460 -0.68 -17.20 16.85
C LYS A 460 -0.94 -17.60 18.28
N THR A 461 0.10 -17.70 19.09
CA THR A 461 0.00 -18.02 20.52
C THR A 461 0.80 -16.99 21.34
N GLY A 462 0.18 -16.40 22.36
CA GLY A 462 0.85 -15.51 23.31
C GLY A 462 1.68 -16.33 24.30
N LEU A 463 2.97 -16.03 24.38
CA LEU A 463 3.90 -16.71 25.30
C LEU A 463 4.19 -15.85 26.54
N ALA A 464 4.09 -16.46 27.72
CA ALA A 464 4.45 -15.78 28.97
C ALA A 464 5.95 -15.45 28.99
N ALA A 465 6.35 -14.40 29.73
CA ALA A 465 7.73 -13.90 29.74
C ALA A 465 8.79 -14.98 30.09
N ARG A 466 8.41 -15.99 30.88
CA ARG A 466 9.29 -17.11 31.26
C ARG A 466 9.48 -18.18 30.18
N GLU A 467 8.67 -18.17 29.13
CA GLU A 467 8.78 -19.06 27.96
C GLU A 467 9.40 -18.35 26.75
N ALA A 468 9.38 -17.01 26.74
CA ALA A 468 9.95 -16.17 25.69
C ALA A 468 11.48 -16.00 25.78
N GLU A 469 12.02 -16.13 26.99
CA GLU A 469 13.45 -16.33 27.24
C GLU A 469 13.73 -17.83 27.15
N TRP A 470 14.21 -18.31 26.00
CA TRP A 470 14.66 -19.70 25.91
C TRP A 470 16.17 -19.84 26.09
N LYS A 471 16.46 -21.04 26.61
CA LYS A 471 17.74 -21.71 26.77
C LYS A 471 18.66 -21.59 25.57
#